data_AF-A0A920LDY1-F1
#
_entry.id   AF-A0A920LDY1-F1
#
_cell.length_a   1.000
_cell.length_b   1.000
_cell.length_c   1.000
_cell.angle_alpha   90.00
_cell.angle_beta   90.00
_cell.angle_gamma   90.00
#
_symmetry.space_group_name_H-M   'P 1'
#
loop_
_entity.id
_entity.type
_entity.pdbx_description
1 polymer ?
#
loop_
_entity_poly.entity_id
_entity_poly.type
_entity_poly.pdbx_seq_one_letter_code
_entity_poly.pdbx_strand_id
1 'polypeptide(L)' 'MGVKKNSRKKGLGKALLFLALNSMKEMGYAYAIIGGVGPAKFYEKTFNAKIIEGSDPGIYKGILSDVPV' A
#
# COMPACT_ATOMS: atom_id res chain seq x y z
N MET A 1 -4.40 1.44 3.25
CA MET A 1 -5.70 1.90 2.70
C MET A 1 -6.86 1.12 3.33
N GLY A 2 -7.84 1.81 3.89
CA GLY A 2 -9.01 1.19 4.51
C GLY A 2 -10.24 1.22 3.60
N VAL A 3 -10.94 0.10 3.48
CA VAL A 3 -12.28 0.02 2.88
C VAL A 3 -13.24 -0.58 3.91
N LYS A 4 -14.36 0.10 4.16
CA LYS A 4 -15.43 -0.38 5.05
C LYS A 4 -15.84 -1.80 4.69
N LYS A 5 -16.07 -2.65 5.69
CA LYS A 5 -16.27 -4.11 5.51
C LYS A 5 -17.36 -4.44 4.49
N ASN A 6 -18.48 -3.73 4.52
CA ASN A 6 -19.63 -3.88 3.62
C ASN A 6 -19.39 -3.35 2.18
N SER A 7 -18.29 -2.64 1.94
CA SER A 7 -17.92 -2.07 0.64
C SER A 7 -16.72 -2.77 0.00
N ARG A 8 -16.14 -3.79 0.66
CA ARG A 8 -15.03 -4.58 0.12
C ARG A 8 -15.48 -5.40 -1.09
N LYS A 9 -14.51 -5.86 -1.90
CA LYS A 9 -14.71 -6.65 -3.14
C LYS A 9 -15.48 -5.94 -4.27
N LYS A 10 -15.78 -4.65 -4.14
CA LYS A 10 -16.41 -3.81 -5.17
C LYS A 10 -15.41 -2.96 -5.97
N GLY A 11 -14.12 -3.31 -5.97
CA GLY A 11 -13.08 -2.54 -6.67
C GLY A 11 -12.65 -1.23 -6.00
N LEU A 12 -13.29 -0.79 -4.91
CA LEU A 12 -12.97 0.49 -4.24
C LEU A 12 -11.52 0.61 -3.78
N GLY A 13 -10.90 -0.47 -3.31
CA GLY A 13 -9.47 -0.45 -2.97
C GLY A 13 -8.60 -0.08 -4.16
N LYS A 14 -8.88 -0.65 -5.35
CA LYS A 14 -8.17 -0.33 -6.58
C LYS A 14 -8.39 1.13 -6.99
N ALA A 15 -9.63 1.61 -6.93
CA ALA A 15 -9.96 3.00 -7.26
C ALA A 15 -9.24 3.99 -6.33
N LEU A 16 -9.25 3.74 -5.02
CA LEU A 16 -8.54 4.57 -4.04
C LEU A 16 -7.04 4.60 -4.30
N LEU A 17 -6.42 3.45 -4.59
CA LEU A 17 -5.00 3.37 -4.93
C LEU A 17 -4.68 4.14 -6.22
N PHE A 18 -5.50 3.98 -7.26
CA PHE A 18 -5.35 4.70 -8.52
C PHE A 18 -5.37 6.22 -8.31
N LEU A 19 -6.39 6.72 -7.60
CA LEU A 19 -6.55 8.15 -7.35
C LEU A 19 -5.35 8.72 -6.58
N ALA A 20 -4.86 8.01 -5.56
CA ALA A 20 -3.69 8.42 -4.80
C ALA A 20 -2.43 8.48 -5.68
N LEU A 21 -2.14 7.43 -6.44
CA LEU A 21 -0.97 7.37 -7.32
C LEU A 21 -1.05 8.42 -8.45
N ASN A 22 -2.24 8.64 -9.01
CA ASN A 22 -2.45 9.65 -10.04
C ASN A 22 -2.23 11.07 -9.50
N SER A 23 -2.74 11.37 -8.30
CA SER A 23 -2.49 12.66 -7.64
C SER A 23 -1.00 12.88 -7.34
N MET A 24 -0.29 11.84 -6.87
CA MET A 24 1.17 11.91 -6.72
C MET A 24 1.86 12.19 -8.07
N LYS A 25 1.45 11.54 -9.15
CA LYS A 25 2.00 11.82 -10.48
C LYS A 25 1.76 13.29 -10.89
N GLU A 26 0.56 13.83 -10.68
CA GLU A 26 0.21 15.22 -10.99
C GLU A 26 1.06 16.22 -10.19
N MET A 27 1.45 15.87 -8.96
CA MET A 27 2.37 16.65 -8.13
C MET A 27 3.85 16.51 -8.53
N GLY A 28 4.17 15.71 -9.54
CA GLY A 28 5.53 15.52 -10.05
C GLY A 28 6.35 14.44 -9.34
N TYR A 29 5.72 13.57 -8.53
CA TYR A 29 6.42 12.44 -7.94
C TYR A 29 6.73 11.38 -9.01
N ALA A 30 8.01 11.01 -9.13
CA ALA A 30 8.47 9.99 -10.08
C ALA A 30 8.11 8.56 -9.66
N TYR A 31 7.96 8.31 -8.35
CA TYR A 31 7.67 7.00 -7.79
C TYR A 31 6.88 7.12 -6.48
N ALA A 32 6.27 6.00 -6.06
CA ALA A 32 5.58 5.88 -4.79
C ALA A 32 6.11 4.66 -4.02
N ILE A 33 6.23 4.80 -2.70
CA ILE A 33 6.57 3.71 -1.77
C ILE A 33 5.41 3.57 -0.80
N ILE A 34 4.94 2.34 -0.58
CA ILE A 34 3.82 2.05 0.31
C ILE A 34 4.36 1.26 1.50
N GLY A 35 4.39 1.89 2.68
CA GLY A 35 4.79 1.26 3.93
C GLY A 35 3.63 0.55 4.64
N GLY A 36 3.95 -0.36 5.56
CA GLY A 36 2.97 -0.99 6.45
C GLY A 36 1.83 -1.66 5.68
N VAL A 37 2.15 -2.34 4.59
CA VAL A 37 1.14 -2.92 3.72
C VAL A 37 0.45 -4.09 4.40
N GLY A 38 -0.87 -4.18 4.22
CA GLY A 38 -1.58 -5.45 4.39
C GLY A 38 -1.18 -6.44 3.28
N PRO A 39 -2.09 -7.24 2.71
CA PRO A 39 -1.69 -8.26 1.73
C PRO A 39 -0.95 -7.65 0.52
N ALA A 40 0.36 -7.85 0.44
CA ALA A 40 1.23 -7.27 -0.58
C ALA A 40 0.77 -7.60 -2.01
N LYS A 41 0.24 -8.82 -2.20
CA LYS A 41 -0.32 -9.33 -3.47
C LYS A 41 -1.41 -8.44 -4.07
N PHE A 42 -2.11 -7.64 -3.26
CA PHE A 42 -3.06 -6.66 -3.77
C PHE A 42 -2.37 -5.58 -4.61
N TYR A 43 -1.26 -5.03 -4.13
CA TYR A 43 -0.52 -3.95 -4.80
C TYR A 43 0.22 -4.48 -6.04
N GLU A 44 0.84 -5.66 -5.92
CA GLU A 44 1.48 -6.37 -7.02
C GLU A 44 0.50 -6.56 -8.19
N LYS A 45 -0.69 -7.11 -7.95
CA LYS A 45 -1.69 -7.34 -9.00
C LYS A 45 -2.30 -6.07 -9.59
N THR A 46 -2.36 -4.98 -8.82
CA THR A 46 -3.11 -3.79 -9.23
C THR A 46 -2.24 -2.83 -10.04
N PHE A 47 -0.95 -2.69 -9.69
CA PHE A 47 -0.04 -1.72 -10.28
C PHE A 47 1.39 -2.26 -10.49
N ASN A 48 1.59 -3.58 -10.48
CA ASN A 48 2.90 -4.21 -10.60
C ASN A 48 3.91 -3.72 -9.54
N ALA A 49 3.41 -3.38 -8.36
CA ALA A 49 4.26 -2.99 -7.24
C ALA A 49 5.20 -4.14 -6.88
N LYS A 50 6.47 -3.82 -6.59
CA LYS A 50 7.49 -4.78 -6.18
C LYS A 50 7.77 -4.64 -4.70
N ILE A 51 8.05 -5.77 -4.05
CA ILE A 51 8.60 -5.76 -2.69
C ILE A 51 9.99 -5.12 -2.74
N ILE A 52 10.26 -4.26 -1.77
CA ILE A 52 11.60 -3.75 -1.49
C ILE A 52 12.19 -4.71 -0.46
N GLU A 53 13.18 -5.50 -0.86
CA GLU A 53 13.81 -6.49 0.03
C GLU A 53 14.47 -5.79 1.24
N GLY A 54 14.41 -6.42 2.41
CA GLY A 54 14.95 -5.86 3.65
C GLY A 54 14.18 -4.67 4.23
N SER A 55 13.01 -4.31 3.68
CA SER A 55 12.22 -3.17 4.16
C SER A 55 11.32 -3.48 5.38
N ASP A 56 11.23 -4.74 5.81
CA ASP A 56 10.43 -5.20 6.96
C ASP A 56 11.34 -5.54 8.16
N PRO A 57 10.96 -5.20 9.42
CA PRO A 57 9.74 -4.48 9.83
C PRO A 57 9.81 -2.96 9.58
N GLY A 58 10.98 -2.46 9.16
CA GLY A 58 11.22 -1.05 8.86
C GLY A 58 10.89 -0.11 10.03
N ILE A 59 10.37 1.07 9.71
CA ILE A 59 9.94 2.07 10.71
C ILE A 59 8.70 1.65 11.52
N TYR A 60 8.06 0.53 11.17
CA TYR A 60 6.82 0.06 11.80
C TYR A 60 7.04 -1.02 12.86
N LYS A 61 8.31 -1.30 13.21
CA LYS A 61 8.68 -2.22 14.28
C LYS A 61 7.90 -1.88 15.56
N GLY A 62 7.18 -2.86 16.10
CA GLY A 62 6.34 -2.72 17.29
C GLY A 62 5.13 -1.79 17.18
N ILE A 63 4.81 -1.28 15.98
CA ILE A 63 3.58 -0.52 15.69
C ILE A 63 2.61 -1.38 14.87
N LEU A 64 3.12 -1.95 13.76
CA LEU A 64 2.33 -2.79 12.85
C LEU A 64 2.92 -4.20 12.66
N SER A 65 4.17 -4.43 13.07
CA SER A 65 4.82 -5.73 13.00
C SER A 65 4.61 -6.51 14.30
N ASP A 66 4.52 -7.84 14.20
CA ASP A 66 4.55 -8.74 15.36
C ASP A 66 5.94 -8.82 16.03
N VAL A 67 6.95 -8.14 15.46
CA VAL A 67 8.30 -8.02 16.03
C VAL A 67 8.28 -7.03 17.21
N PRO A 68 8.64 -7.46 18.44
CA PRO A 68 8.70 -6.58 19.61
C PRO A 68 9.71 -5.45 19.44
N VAL A 69 9.42 -4.27 20.01
CA VAL A 69 10.38 -3.16 20.07
C VAL A 69 11.64 -3.54 20.83
#